data_AF-A0A6B9TKM0-F1
#
_entry.id   AF-A0A6B9TKM0-F1
#
_cell.length_a   1.000
_cell.length_b   1.000
_cell.length_c   1.000
_cell.angle_alpha   90.00
_cell.angle_beta   90.00
_cell.angle_gamma   90.00
#
_symmetry.space_group_name_H-M   'P 1'
#
loop_
_entity.id
_entity.type
_entity.pdbx_description
1 polymer ?
#
loop_
_entity_poly.entity_id
_entity_poly.type
_entity_poly.pdbx_seq_one_letter_code
_entity_poly.pdbx_strand_id
1 'polypeptide(L)'
;MQIRGLDLSEGACGACHLVLRHLSEEEFIVETSEYPEGVRARILDPSGELAGEGSDITWAPAVLDAEINAGFIDDDLSDALKPFLTDKRDQKRVAEMAGYGRVVNTASMVISRIWSEGGSVEVKREGAGIKVVLYSKSGEEIVSAASGFCPVCAINIAASRKEFLRKEIASGRSRNTGMEKYERGITGRLEWRGRRVHSYLIEDGKVIGRNWGCCIAYATIRAEIDAGFGSSKWNRLFRNYCDLCPLKHFWLDRSMGALGNRILHRMGRAGVRENVRMEDYITVDIISGDERVACGIGTLCSFSATVNALLRSDASLILKPDPAEGFPYPQR
;
A
#
# COMPACT_ATOMS: atom_id res chain seq x y z
N MET A 1 -8.18 -20.62 -13.79
CA MET A 1 -7.12 -19.94 -14.57
C MET A 1 -5.97 -19.66 -13.62
N GLN A 2 -4.74 -20.03 -13.93
CA GLN A 2 -3.56 -19.66 -13.12
C GLN A 2 -2.73 -18.61 -13.88
N ILE A 3 -2.39 -17.52 -13.20
CA ILE A 3 -1.68 -16.39 -13.79
C ILE A 3 -0.18 -16.57 -13.54
N ARG A 4 0.60 -16.58 -14.63
CA ARG A 4 2.06 -16.78 -14.61
C ARG A 4 2.81 -15.45 -14.75
N GLY A 5 4.11 -15.46 -14.42
CA GLY A 5 4.99 -14.31 -14.64
C GLY A 5 4.97 -13.26 -13.52
N LEU A 6 4.53 -13.65 -12.33
CA LEU A 6 4.60 -12.82 -11.13
C LEU A 6 6.06 -12.70 -10.68
N ASP A 7 6.59 -11.47 -10.68
CA ASP A 7 7.94 -11.16 -10.22
C ASP A 7 7.90 -10.79 -8.73
N LEU A 8 8.43 -11.66 -7.86
CA LEU A 8 8.48 -11.41 -6.42
C LEU A 8 9.27 -10.13 -6.04
N SER A 9 10.10 -9.60 -6.93
CA SER A 9 10.75 -8.29 -6.71
C SER A 9 9.77 -7.12 -6.76
N GLU A 10 8.61 -7.28 -7.42
CA GLU A 10 7.48 -6.32 -7.38
C GLU A 10 6.61 -6.49 -6.12
N GLY A 11 6.84 -7.56 -5.36
CA GLY A 11 6.19 -7.88 -4.09
C GLY A 11 4.70 -8.23 -4.21
N ALA A 12 4.04 -8.47 -3.08
CA ALA A 12 2.64 -8.88 -3.03
C ALA A 12 1.69 -7.84 -3.67
N CYS A 13 2.03 -6.56 -3.53
CA CYS A 13 1.31 -5.48 -4.20
C CYS A 13 1.42 -5.57 -5.73
N GLY A 14 2.60 -5.87 -6.29
CA GLY A 14 2.75 -6.07 -7.72
C GLY A 14 1.95 -7.27 -8.22
N ALA A 15 2.04 -8.40 -7.51
CA ALA A 15 1.30 -9.62 -7.82
C ALA A 15 -0.21 -9.38 -7.86
N CYS A 16 -0.76 -8.76 -6.82
CA CYS A 16 -2.18 -8.44 -6.74
C CYS A 16 -2.67 -7.58 -7.92
N HIS A 17 -1.91 -6.57 -8.32
CA HIS A 17 -2.31 -5.71 -9.44
C HIS A 17 -2.20 -6.41 -10.80
N LEU A 18 -1.25 -7.34 -10.95
CA LEU A 18 -1.15 -8.16 -12.16
C LEU A 18 -2.34 -9.11 -12.26
N VAL A 19 -2.76 -9.72 -11.15
CA VAL A 19 -3.93 -10.59 -11.11
C VAL A 19 -5.20 -9.81 -11.42
N LEU A 20 -5.43 -8.68 -10.74
CA LEU A 20 -6.55 -7.77 -11.04
C LEU A 20 -6.61 -7.38 -12.52
N ARG A 21 -5.45 -7.18 -13.18
CA ARG A 21 -5.39 -6.92 -14.61
C ARG A 21 -5.98 -8.05 -15.44
N HIS A 22 -5.51 -9.28 -15.23
CA HIS A 22 -6.03 -10.44 -15.95
C HIS A 22 -7.50 -10.70 -15.66
N LEU A 23 -7.93 -10.56 -14.40
CA LEU A 23 -9.34 -10.67 -14.02
C LEU A 23 -10.21 -9.67 -14.81
N SER A 24 -9.73 -8.44 -14.98
CA SER A 24 -10.46 -7.41 -15.73
C SER A 24 -10.48 -7.67 -17.23
N GLU A 25 -9.43 -8.28 -17.79
CA GLU A 25 -9.37 -8.71 -19.20
C GLU A 25 -10.34 -9.85 -19.49
N GLU A 26 -10.59 -10.72 -18.51
CA GLU A 26 -11.48 -11.88 -18.57
C GLU A 26 -12.89 -11.60 -18.00
N GLU A 27 -13.27 -10.32 -17.84
CA GLU A 27 -14.58 -9.85 -17.38
C GLU A 27 -15.01 -10.31 -15.97
N PHE A 28 -14.08 -10.74 -15.12
CA PHE A 28 -14.35 -10.97 -13.70
C PHE A 28 -14.66 -9.66 -12.98
N ILE A 29 -15.48 -9.74 -11.93
CA ILE A 29 -15.87 -8.60 -11.09
C ILE A 29 -15.16 -8.71 -9.75
N VAL A 30 -14.35 -7.72 -9.40
CA VAL A 30 -13.73 -7.62 -8.08
C VAL A 30 -14.48 -6.58 -7.24
N GLU A 31 -15.09 -7.01 -6.16
CA GLU A 31 -15.82 -6.16 -5.22
C GLU A 31 -15.11 -6.08 -3.87
N THR A 32 -15.21 -4.94 -3.20
CA THR A 32 -14.70 -4.74 -1.84
C THR A 32 -15.73 -4.04 -0.98
N SER A 33 -15.88 -4.46 0.27
CA SER A 33 -16.79 -3.82 1.24
C SER A 33 -16.09 -3.63 2.58
N GLU A 34 -16.36 -2.51 3.23
CA GLU A 34 -15.86 -2.25 4.59
C GLU A 34 -16.56 -3.16 5.60
N TYR A 35 -15.84 -3.58 6.63
CA TYR A 35 -16.36 -4.33 7.77
C TYR A 35 -15.65 -3.88 9.05
N PRO A 36 -16.21 -4.15 10.26
CA PRO A 36 -15.60 -3.70 11.51
C PRO A 36 -14.14 -4.11 11.69
N GLU A 37 -13.75 -5.29 11.18
CA GLU A 37 -12.39 -5.83 11.28
C GLU A 37 -11.48 -5.48 10.08
N GLY A 38 -11.95 -4.65 9.13
CA GLY A 38 -11.19 -4.24 7.95
C GLY A 38 -12.02 -4.19 6.68
N VAL A 39 -11.62 -4.95 5.66
CA VAL A 39 -12.26 -5.01 4.35
C VAL A 39 -12.45 -6.48 3.96
N ARG A 40 -13.57 -6.79 3.33
CA ARG A 40 -13.76 -8.05 2.59
C ARG A 40 -13.71 -7.79 1.10
N ALA A 41 -13.12 -8.72 0.36
CA ALA A 41 -13.13 -8.72 -1.09
C ALA A 41 -13.82 -9.98 -1.62
N ARG A 42 -14.56 -9.83 -2.72
CA ARG A 42 -15.17 -10.94 -3.46
C ARG A 42 -14.77 -10.83 -4.92
N ILE A 43 -14.47 -11.96 -5.53
CA ILE A 43 -14.22 -12.08 -6.96
C ILE A 43 -15.36 -12.92 -7.52
N LEU A 44 -16.13 -12.33 -8.44
CA LEU A 44 -17.20 -12.99 -9.15
C LEU A 44 -16.73 -13.30 -10.57
N ASP A 45 -17.04 -14.50 -11.06
CA ASP A 45 -16.78 -14.87 -12.44
C ASP A 45 -17.77 -14.17 -13.41
N PRO A 46 -17.58 -14.31 -14.74
CA PRO A 46 -18.47 -13.68 -15.72
C PRO A 46 -19.93 -14.15 -15.65
N SER A 47 -20.21 -15.30 -15.02
CA SER A 47 -21.58 -15.78 -14.78
C SER A 47 -22.22 -15.17 -13.51
N GLY A 48 -21.42 -14.48 -12.68
CA GLY A 48 -21.82 -13.90 -11.41
C GLY A 48 -21.62 -14.82 -10.22
N GLU A 49 -21.03 -16.01 -10.42
CA GLU A 49 -20.75 -16.96 -9.35
C GLU A 49 -19.49 -16.57 -8.58
N LEU A 50 -19.46 -16.89 -7.28
CA LEU A 50 -18.33 -16.57 -6.41
C LEU A 50 -17.12 -17.44 -6.76
N ALA A 51 -16.07 -16.82 -7.31
CA ALA A 51 -14.80 -17.47 -7.59
C ALA A 51 -13.85 -17.46 -6.37
N GLY A 52 -13.91 -16.42 -5.54
CA GLY A 52 -13.14 -16.35 -4.30
C GLY A 52 -13.52 -15.21 -3.38
N GLU A 53 -13.21 -15.37 -2.09
CA GLU A 53 -13.43 -14.38 -1.04
C GLU A 53 -12.16 -14.23 -0.19
N GLY A 54 -11.91 -13.02 0.29
CA GLY A 54 -10.76 -12.70 1.13
C GLY A 54 -11.05 -11.56 2.11
N SER A 55 -10.23 -11.44 3.14
CA SER A 55 -10.38 -10.42 4.18
C SER A 55 -9.07 -9.96 4.79
N ASP A 56 -8.88 -8.65 4.92
CA ASP A 56 -7.70 -8.06 5.55
C ASP A 56 -8.01 -6.63 6.04
N ILE A 57 -7.04 -5.94 6.63
CA ILE A 57 -7.18 -4.61 7.24
C ILE A 57 -7.45 -3.49 6.23
N THR A 58 -7.28 -3.72 4.93
CA THR A 58 -7.56 -2.75 3.85
C THR A 58 -7.77 -3.44 2.49
N TRP A 59 -8.11 -2.68 1.45
CA TRP A 59 -8.60 -3.19 0.16
C TRP A 59 -7.63 -4.11 -0.57
N ALA A 60 -6.40 -3.66 -0.84
CA ALA A 60 -5.44 -4.42 -1.63
C ALA A 60 -5.08 -5.81 -1.02
N PRO A 61 -4.76 -5.93 0.28
CA PRO A 61 -4.53 -7.24 0.87
C PRO A 61 -5.78 -8.13 0.91
N ALA A 62 -6.97 -7.56 1.13
CA ALA A 62 -8.21 -8.35 1.06
C ALA A 62 -8.43 -8.91 -0.35
N VAL A 63 -8.13 -8.12 -1.39
CA VAL A 63 -8.18 -8.58 -2.79
C VAL A 63 -7.19 -9.70 -3.05
N LEU A 64 -5.93 -9.59 -2.60
CA LEU A 64 -4.97 -10.69 -2.77
C LEU A 64 -5.37 -11.96 -2.04
N ASP A 65 -5.90 -11.85 -0.81
CA ASP A 65 -6.42 -13.01 -0.09
C ASP A 65 -7.51 -13.70 -0.93
N ALA A 66 -8.41 -12.94 -1.54
CA ALA A 66 -9.43 -13.48 -2.45
C ALA A 66 -8.82 -14.11 -3.71
N GLU A 67 -7.78 -13.50 -4.29
CA GLU A 67 -7.07 -14.02 -5.47
C GLU A 67 -6.35 -15.35 -5.18
N ILE A 68 -5.73 -15.47 -4.01
CA ILE A 68 -5.08 -16.69 -3.52
C ILE A 68 -6.15 -17.77 -3.29
N ASN A 69 -7.24 -17.44 -2.59
CA ASN A 69 -8.29 -18.40 -2.25
C ASN A 69 -9.05 -18.91 -3.49
N ALA A 70 -9.14 -18.10 -4.54
CA ALA A 70 -9.69 -18.50 -5.84
C ALA A 70 -8.75 -19.37 -6.69
N GLY A 71 -7.48 -19.54 -6.29
CA GLY A 71 -6.48 -20.31 -7.04
C GLY A 71 -5.99 -19.61 -8.32
N PHE A 72 -6.06 -18.27 -8.39
CA PHE A 72 -5.50 -17.51 -9.52
C PHE A 72 -3.97 -17.40 -9.48
N ILE A 73 -3.38 -17.62 -8.30
CA ILE A 73 -1.93 -17.63 -8.05
C ILE A 73 -1.53 -19.08 -7.80
N ASP A 74 -0.44 -19.54 -8.43
CA ASP A 74 0.07 -20.90 -8.22
C ASP A 74 0.54 -21.16 -6.77
N ASP A 75 0.55 -22.43 -6.37
CA ASP A 75 0.76 -22.83 -4.97
C ASP A 75 2.09 -22.33 -4.40
N ASP A 76 3.19 -22.43 -5.17
CA ASP A 76 4.52 -22.01 -4.75
C ASP A 76 4.55 -20.50 -4.44
N LEU A 77 3.95 -19.69 -5.32
CA LEU A 77 3.85 -18.24 -5.09
C LEU A 77 2.85 -17.89 -4.00
N SER A 78 1.73 -18.60 -3.92
CA SER A 78 0.75 -18.44 -2.84
C SER A 78 1.43 -18.66 -1.48
N ASP A 79 2.24 -19.71 -1.33
CA ASP A 79 2.95 -20.01 -0.10
C ASP A 79 4.03 -18.95 0.23
N ALA A 80 4.61 -18.32 -0.80
CA ALA A 80 5.50 -17.18 -0.61
C ALA A 80 4.77 -15.88 -0.22
N LEU A 81 3.49 -15.71 -0.60
CA LEU A 81 2.71 -14.49 -0.40
C LEU A 81 1.83 -14.51 0.86
N LYS A 82 1.24 -15.67 1.20
CA LYS A 82 0.37 -15.86 2.37
C LYS A 82 0.98 -15.37 3.70
N PRO A 83 2.28 -15.59 3.99
CA PRO A 83 2.90 -15.09 5.23
C PRO A 83 2.86 -13.55 5.38
N PHE A 84 2.57 -12.84 4.30
CA PHE A 84 2.52 -11.38 4.25
C PHE A 84 1.11 -10.79 4.32
N LEU A 85 0.07 -11.63 4.37
CA LEU A 85 -1.29 -11.24 4.76
C LEU A 85 -1.35 -10.99 6.26
N THR A 86 -2.29 -10.15 6.70
CA THR A 86 -2.41 -9.84 8.14
C THR A 86 -3.10 -10.98 8.86
N ASP A 87 -2.48 -11.53 9.90
CA ASP A 87 -3.10 -12.58 10.72
C ASP A 87 -4.34 -12.07 11.47
N LYS A 88 -5.24 -12.98 11.85
CA LYS A 88 -6.52 -12.62 12.49
C LYS A 88 -6.37 -11.88 13.82
N ARG A 89 -5.28 -12.11 14.57
CA ARG A 89 -5.03 -11.43 15.84
C ARG A 89 -4.65 -9.98 15.58
N ASP A 90 -3.80 -9.74 14.58
CA ASP A 90 -3.39 -8.41 14.18
C ASP A 90 -4.51 -7.66 13.44
N GLN A 91 -5.35 -8.33 12.65
CA GLN A 91 -6.58 -7.72 12.09
C GLN A 91 -7.46 -7.14 13.20
N LYS A 92 -7.72 -7.91 14.27
CA LYS A 92 -8.50 -7.44 15.43
C LYS A 92 -7.84 -6.27 16.16
N ARG A 93 -6.52 -6.33 16.38
CA ARG A 93 -5.81 -5.23 17.05
C ARG A 93 -5.80 -3.95 16.22
N VAL A 94 -5.63 -4.07 14.91
CA VAL A 94 -5.72 -2.93 13.99
C VAL A 94 -7.14 -2.38 14.00
N ALA A 95 -8.17 -3.24 14.02
CA ALA A 95 -9.56 -2.81 14.13
C ALA A 95 -9.88 -2.07 15.43
N GLU A 96 -9.35 -2.52 16.57
CA GLU A 96 -9.45 -1.80 17.85
C GLU A 96 -8.83 -0.40 17.77
N MET A 97 -7.71 -0.28 17.05
CA MET A 97 -6.95 0.96 16.88
C MET A 97 -7.58 1.93 15.87
N ALA A 98 -7.85 1.46 14.66
CA ALA A 98 -8.22 2.23 13.48
C ALA A 98 -9.74 2.22 13.19
N GLY A 99 -10.45 1.22 13.71
CA GLY A 99 -11.80 0.86 13.30
C GLY A 99 -11.81 0.02 12.03
N TYR A 100 -12.84 0.22 11.19
CA TYR A 100 -12.95 -0.22 9.80
C TYR A 100 -11.68 0.10 8.98
N GLY A 101 -11.57 -0.31 7.70
CA GLY A 101 -10.35 -0.31 6.85
C GLY A 101 -9.54 0.99 6.65
N ARG A 102 -9.70 2.01 7.50
CA ARG A 102 -8.97 3.28 7.63
C ARG A 102 -7.55 3.13 8.20
N VAL A 103 -6.68 2.44 7.49
CA VAL A 103 -5.26 2.31 7.89
C VAL A 103 -4.42 3.57 7.59
N VAL A 104 -4.83 4.43 6.64
CA VAL A 104 -4.00 5.56 6.18
C VAL A 104 -3.83 6.65 7.23
N ASN A 105 -4.93 7.12 7.81
CA ASN A 105 -4.90 8.19 8.81
C ASN A 105 -4.19 7.74 10.09
N THR A 106 -4.44 6.52 10.52
CA THR A 106 -3.84 5.94 11.74
C THR A 106 -2.35 5.72 11.56
N ALA A 107 -1.88 5.27 10.39
CA ALA A 107 -0.45 5.23 10.10
C ALA A 107 0.19 6.62 10.18
N SER A 108 -0.46 7.65 9.63
CA SER A 108 0.02 9.03 9.70
C SER A 108 0.17 9.50 11.16
N MET A 109 -0.83 9.21 12.00
CA MET A 109 -0.78 9.53 13.43
C MET A 109 0.35 8.78 14.15
N VAL A 110 0.56 7.50 13.84
CA VAL A 110 1.68 6.71 14.40
C VAL A 110 3.03 7.33 14.01
N ILE A 111 3.23 7.63 12.73
CA ILE A 111 4.49 8.22 12.24
C ILE A 111 4.74 9.57 12.95
N SER A 112 3.75 10.46 12.98
CA SER A 112 3.86 11.76 13.66
C SER A 112 4.20 11.59 15.14
N ARG A 113 3.58 10.62 15.81
CA ARG A 113 3.77 10.34 17.23
C ARG A 113 5.17 9.82 17.57
N ILE A 114 5.71 8.91 16.75
CA ILE A 114 7.08 8.42 16.90
C ILE A 114 8.08 9.55 16.66
N TRP A 115 7.85 10.34 15.61
CA TRP A 115 8.74 11.43 15.23
C TRP A 115 8.73 12.58 16.25
N SER A 116 7.59 12.92 16.84
CA SER A 116 7.49 13.96 17.87
C SER A 116 8.27 13.64 19.14
N GLU A 117 8.54 12.36 19.41
CA GLU A 117 9.41 11.94 20.53
C GLU A 117 10.90 11.89 20.14
N GLY A 118 11.25 12.24 18.91
CA GLY A 118 12.59 12.11 18.37
C GLY A 118 12.95 10.70 17.91
N GLY A 119 11.97 9.80 17.80
CA GLY A 119 12.13 8.48 17.22
C GLY A 119 12.14 8.49 15.69
N SER A 120 12.25 7.29 15.09
CA SER A 120 12.24 7.12 13.62
C SER A 120 11.44 5.91 13.17
N VAL A 121 10.96 5.94 11.93
CA VAL A 121 10.23 4.83 11.29
C VAL A 121 11.02 4.40 10.08
N GLU A 122 11.59 3.20 10.11
CA GLU A 122 12.38 2.66 9.00
C GLU A 122 11.56 1.64 8.20
N VAL A 123 11.66 1.70 6.87
CA VAL A 123 11.02 0.76 5.95
C VAL A 123 12.10 -0.04 5.22
N LYS A 124 11.97 -1.37 5.24
CA LYS A 124 12.89 -2.30 4.59
C LYS A 124 12.13 -3.29 3.73
N ARG A 125 12.80 -3.86 2.74
CA ARG A 125 12.29 -5.01 1.99
C ARG A 125 12.43 -6.28 2.83
N GLU A 126 11.41 -7.14 2.86
CA GLU A 126 11.44 -8.46 3.50
C GLU A 126 10.70 -9.49 2.64
N GLY A 127 11.38 -10.51 2.11
CA GLY A 127 10.78 -11.61 1.33
C GLY A 127 9.98 -11.15 0.11
N ALA A 128 8.64 -11.21 0.13
CA ALA A 128 7.72 -10.65 -0.87
C ALA A 128 6.98 -9.37 -0.41
N GLY A 129 7.23 -8.91 0.82
CA GLY A 129 6.64 -7.71 1.41
C GLY A 129 7.66 -6.69 1.93
N ILE A 130 7.26 -5.94 2.93
CA ILE A 130 8.09 -4.95 3.59
C ILE A 130 8.06 -5.19 5.09
N LYS A 131 9.13 -4.77 5.76
CA LYS A 131 9.23 -4.67 7.21
C LYS A 131 9.25 -3.22 7.60
N VAL A 132 8.44 -2.86 8.58
CA VAL A 132 8.51 -1.58 9.27
C VAL A 132 9.10 -1.80 10.64
N VAL A 133 10.01 -0.90 11.03
CA VAL A 133 10.56 -0.85 12.39
C VAL A 133 10.35 0.54 12.96
N LEU A 134 9.74 0.61 14.15
CA LEU A 134 9.59 1.84 14.91
C LEU A 134 10.71 1.91 15.95
N TYR A 135 11.50 2.98 15.92
CA TYR A 135 12.61 3.21 16.83
C TYR A 135 12.32 4.36 17.79
N SER A 136 12.80 4.24 19.02
CA SER A 136 12.79 5.31 20.01
C SER A 136 13.85 6.39 19.69
N LYS A 137 13.86 7.47 20.48
CA LYS A 137 14.89 8.51 20.39
C LYS A 137 16.31 8.01 20.63
N SER A 138 16.49 6.96 21.44
CA SER A 138 17.79 6.35 21.70
C SER A 138 18.23 5.38 20.59
N GLY A 139 17.40 5.15 19.57
CA GLY A 139 17.66 4.20 18.50
C GLY A 139 17.28 2.76 18.85
N GLU A 140 16.62 2.52 19.99
CA GLU A 140 16.15 1.19 20.38
C GLU A 140 14.87 0.82 19.62
N GLU A 141 14.77 -0.43 19.16
CA GLU A 141 13.56 -0.94 18.52
C GLU A 141 12.40 -0.97 19.53
N ILE A 142 11.33 -0.24 19.23
CA ILE A 142 10.07 -0.29 19.96
C ILE A 142 9.31 -1.54 19.52
N VAL A 143 9.08 -1.67 18.21
CA VAL A 143 8.32 -2.75 17.59
C VAL A 143 8.58 -2.81 16.09
N SER A 144 8.44 -4.01 15.52
CA SER A 144 8.41 -4.21 14.09
C SER A 144 7.26 -5.11 13.63
N ALA A 145 6.90 -4.96 12.36
CA ALA A 145 5.97 -5.86 11.67
C ALA A 145 6.27 -5.93 10.18
N ALA A 146 5.97 -7.08 9.59
CA ALA A 146 5.98 -7.29 8.16
C ALA A 146 4.58 -7.12 7.57
N SER A 147 4.49 -6.72 6.30
CA SER A 147 3.25 -6.74 5.51
C SER A 147 3.58 -6.84 4.03
N GLY A 148 2.72 -7.52 3.25
CA GLY A 148 2.94 -7.71 1.81
C GLY A 148 2.69 -6.47 0.97
N PHE A 149 1.91 -5.53 1.50
CA PHE A 149 1.22 -4.56 0.67
C PHE A 149 1.86 -3.21 0.64
N CYS A 150 1.78 -2.48 1.75
CA CYS A 150 2.35 -1.16 1.80
C CYS A 150 2.86 -0.86 3.21
N PRO A 151 3.83 0.06 3.32
CA PRO A 151 4.36 0.51 4.60
C PRO A 151 3.29 0.98 5.59
N VAL A 152 2.17 1.53 5.11
CA VAL A 152 1.03 1.89 5.96
C VAL A 152 0.40 0.69 6.66
N CYS A 153 0.26 -0.46 6.00
CA CYS A 153 -0.27 -1.67 6.62
C CYS A 153 0.67 -2.15 7.73
N ALA A 154 1.97 -2.28 7.44
CA ALA A 154 2.97 -2.70 8.41
C ALA A 154 3.09 -1.74 9.61
N ILE A 155 3.00 -0.41 9.40
CA ILE A 155 2.97 0.59 10.48
C ILE A 155 1.79 0.32 11.41
N ASN A 156 0.58 0.10 10.87
CA ASN A 156 -0.59 -0.16 11.70
C ASN A 156 -0.47 -1.47 12.46
N ILE A 157 -0.01 -2.53 11.81
CA ILE A 157 0.21 -3.83 12.44
C ILE A 157 1.21 -3.69 13.59
N ALA A 158 2.36 -3.07 13.34
CA ALA A 158 3.40 -2.83 14.34
C ALA A 158 2.87 -2.02 15.54
N ALA A 159 2.21 -0.88 15.28
CA ALA A 159 1.65 -0.03 16.32
C ALA A 159 0.57 -0.75 17.15
N SER A 160 -0.29 -1.53 16.50
CA SER A 160 -1.38 -2.26 17.16
C SER A 160 -0.90 -3.32 18.17
N ARG A 161 0.34 -3.80 18.03
CA ARG A 161 0.99 -4.75 18.95
C ARG A 161 1.48 -4.09 20.25
N LYS A 162 1.53 -2.75 20.32
CA LYS A 162 1.92 -1.99 21.52
C LYS A 162 0.71 -1.30 22.12
N GLU A 163 0.39 -1.67 23.35
CA GLU A 163 -0.84 -1.22 24.00
C GLU A 163 -0.93 0.30 24.14
N PHE A 164 0.17 0.97 24.51
CA PHE A 164 0.17 2.42 24.67
C PHE A 164 -0.12 3.15 23.35
N LEU A 165 0.55 2.77 22.25
CA LEU A 165 0.28 3.32 20.91
C LEU A 165 -1.16 3.03 20.49
N ARG A 166 -1.61 1.79 20.65
CA ARG A 166 -2.97 1.40 20.27
C ARG A 166 -4.04 2.23 20.99
N LYS A 167 -3.91 2.41 22.31
CA LYS A 167 -4.85 3.19 23.12
C LYS A 167 -4.83 4.67 22.76
N GLU A 168 -3.65 5.24 22.57
CA GLU A 168 -3.47 6.64 22.22
C GLU A 168 -4.12 6.94 20.85
N ILE A 169 -3.79 6.15 19.83
CA ILE A 169 -4.31 6.33 18.46
C ILE A 169 -5.83 6.09 18.42
N ALA A 170 -6.34 5.09 19.14
CA ALA A 170 -7.77 4.83 19.25
C ALA A 170 -8.55 5.98 19.90
N SER A 171 -7.91 6.81 20.74
CA SER A 171 -8.56 7.97 21.37
C SER A 171 -8.70 9.18 20.43
N GLY A 172 -7.86 9.29 19.41
CA GLY A 172 -7.86 10.38 18.43
C GLY A 172 -8.88 10.23 17.30
N ARG A 173 -9.99 9.51 17.51
CA ARG A 173 -10.95 9.15 16.46
C ARG A 173 -11.58 10.38 15.82
N SER A 174 -11.43 10.46 14.50
CA SER A 174 -12.16 11.39 13.62
C SER A 174 -13.30 10.66 12.91
N ARG A 175 -14.14 11.40 12.18
CA ARG A 175 -15.17 10.87 11.26
C ARG A 175 -14.69 9.59 10.56
N ASN A 176 -15.37 8.46 10.79
CA ASN A 176 -14.97 7.16 10.27
C ASN A 176 -15.72 6.83 8.97
N THR A 177 -15.10 7.18 7.83
CA THR A 177 -15.67 6.91 6.51
C THR A 177 -15.82 5.42 6.21
N GLY A 178 -15.04 4.54 6.85
CA GLY A 178 -15.21 3.10 6.72
C GLY A 178 -16.50 2.60 7.37
N MET A 179 -16.79 3.10 8.57
CA MET A 179 -18.04 2.82 9.28
C MET A 179 -19.26 3.35 8.50
N GLU A 180 -19.19 4.59 8.01
CA GLU A 180 -20.27 5.18 7.20
C GLU A 180 -20.56 4.37 5.94
N LYS A 181 -19.51 3.91 5.24
CA LYS A 181 -19.67 3.05 4.06
C LYS A 181 -20.29 1.70 4.42
N TYR A 182 -19.88 1.10 5.54
CA TYR A 182 -20.48 -0.15 6.02
C TYR A 182 -21.97 0.02 6.37
N GLU A 183 -22.32 1.04 7.16
CA GLU A 183 -23.70 1.31 7.58
C GLU A 183 -24.62 1.63 6.41
N ARG A 184 -24.08 2.26 5.35
CA ARG A 184 -24.79 2.57 4.11
C ARG A 184 -24.80 1.44 3.08
N GLY A 185 -24.16 0.30 3.38
CA GLY A 185 -24.06 -0.83 2.45
C GLY A 185 -23.29 -0.50 1.16
N ILE A 186 -22.35 0.44 1.20
CA ILE A 186 -21.57 0.86 0.03
C ILE A 186 -20.53 -0.20 -0.31
N THR A 187 -20.57 -0.65 -1.56
CA THR A 187 -19.56 -1.56 -2.11
C THR A 187 -18.63 -0.80 -3.07
N GLY A 188 -17.38 -1.23 -3.15
CA GLY A 188 -16.43 -0.79 -4.15
C GLY A 188 -16.32 -1.84 -5.23
N ARG A 189 -16.33 -1.45 -6.51
CA ARG A 189 -15.93 -2.30 -7.63
C ARG A 189 -14.58 -1.84 -8.16
N LEU A 190 -13.67 -2.79 -8.34
CA LEU A 190 -12.31 -2.56 -8.84
C LEU A 190 -12.18 -3.17 -10.24
N GLU A 191 -11.54 -2.44 -11.14
CA GLU A 191 -11.16 -2.95 -12.45
C GLU A 191 -9.79 -2.37 -12.85
N TRP A 192 -9.04 -3.09 -13.66
CA TRP A 192 -7.88 -2.57 -14.36
C TRP A 192 -8.30 -2.18 -15.78
N ARG A 193 -8.12 -0.92 -16.14
CA ARG A 193 -8.41 -0.43 -17.50
C ARG A 193 -7.44 0.68 -17.88
N GLY A 194 -6.96 0.66 -19.12
CA GLY A 194 -6.09 1.72 -19.64
C GLY A 194 -4.81 1.91 -18.83
N ARG A 195 -4.19 0.80 -18.38
CA ARG A 195 -2.96 0.75 -17.56
C ARG A 195 -3.12 1.37 -16.16
N ARG A 196 -4.34 1.38 -15.62
CA ARG A 196 -4.69 1.99 -14.33
C ARG A 196 -5.72 1.15 -13.60
N VAL A 197 -5.75 1.28 -12.28
CA VAL A 197 -6.86 0.78 -11.47
C VAL A 197 -7.97 1.82 -11.49
N HIS A 198 -9.17 1.38 -11.78
CA HIS A 198 -10.41 2.13 -11.61
C HIS A 198 -11.17 1.60 -10.40
N SER A 199 -11.81 2.50 -9.67
CA SER A 199 -12.65 2.18 -8.53
C SER A 199 -13.99 2.91 -8.69
N TYR A 200 -15.08 2.18 -8.42
CA TYR A 200 -16.44 2.67 -8.42
C TYR A 200 -17.05 2.38 -7.06
N LEU A 201 -17.59 3.40 -6.39
CA LEU A 201 -18.37 3.23 -5.17
C LEU A 201 -19.84 3.15 -5.54
N ILE A 202 -20.50 2.09 -5.08
CA ILE A 202 -21.86 1.71 -5.45
C ILE A 202 -22.73 1.69 -4.20
N GLU A 203 -23.86 2.39 -4.26
CA GLU A 203 -24.91 2.43 -3.23
C GLU A 203 -26.25 2.19 -3.93
N ASP A 204 -27.04 1.22 -3.45
CA ASP A 204 -28.34 0.87 -4.04
C ASP A 204 -28.30 0.68 -5.58
N GLY A 205 -27.25 0.03 -6.07
CA GLY A 205 -27.02 -0.22 -7.50
C GLY A 205 -26.60 1.01 -8.32
N LYS A 206 -26.41 2.17 -7.69
CA LYS A 206 -25.98 3.42 -8.34
C LYS A 206 -24.54 3.74 -8.02
N VAL A 207 -23.78 4.19 -9.02
CA VAL A 207 -22.42 4.70 -8.82
C VAL A 207 -22.49 6.09 -8.20
N ILE A 208 -22.07 6.21 -6.94
CA ILE A 208 -22.04 7.48 -6.19
C ILE A 208 -20.68 8.19 -6.26
N GLY A 209 -19.64 7.47 -6.65
CA GLY A 209 -18.32 8.06 -6.91
C GLY A 209 -17.46 7.12 -7.74
N ARG A 210 -16.57 7.68 -8.55
CA ARG A 210 -15.69 6.90 -9.42
C ARG A 210 -14.40 7.63 -9.71
N ASN A 211 -13.30 6.90 -9.73
CA ASN A 211 -12.04 7.46 -10.18
C ASN A 211 -11.05 6.38 -10.58
N TRP A 212 -9.87 6.80 -11.02
CA TRP A 212 -8.73 5.92 -11.32
C TRP A 212 -7.52 6.28 -10.47
N GLY A 213 -6.57 5.36 -10.32
CA GLY A 213 -5.35 5.54 -9.55
C GLY A 213 -4.19 4.69 -10.05
N CYS A 214 -3.00 4.99 -9.53
CA CYS A 214 -1.78 4.23 -9.78
C CYS A 214 -1.71 2.89 -9.00
N CYS A 215 -2.64 2.67 -8.07
CA CYS A 215 -2.88 1.41 -7.38
C CYS A 215 -4.31 1.39 -6.81
N ILE A 216 -4.75 0.26 -6.27
CA ILE A 216 -6.06 0.06 -5.63
C ILE A 216 -6.34 1.16 -4.59
N ALA A 217 -5.44 1.38 -3.64
CA ALA A 217 -5.65 2.39 -2.60
C ALA A 217 -5.83 3.81 -3.15
N TYR A 218 -5.03 4.21 -4.14
CA TYR A 218 -5.17 5.52 -4.78
C TYR A 218 -6.48 5.64 -5.58
N ALA A 219 -6.91 4.58 -6.27
CA ALA A 219 -8.16 4.58 -7.00
C ALA A 219 -9.35 4.69 -6.03
N THR A 220 -9.37 3.87 -4.98
CA THR A 220 -10.43 3.85 -3.97
C THR A 220 -10.56 5.18 -3.25
N ILE A 221 -9.46 5.76 -2.73
CA ILE A 221 -9.51 7.05 -2.04
C ILE A 221 -9.97 8.17 -2.98
N ARG A 222 -9.60 8.15 -4.26
CA ARG A 222 -10.09 9.15 -5.22
C ARG A 222 -11.57 8.98 -5.54
N ALA A 223 -12.09 7.76 -5.58
CA ALA A 223 -13.51 7.49 -5.73
C ALA A 223 -14.29 7.90 -4.46
N GLU A 224 -13.69 7.73 -3.27
CA GLU A 224 -14.22 8.25 -2.01
C GLU A 224 -14.33 9.77 -2.03
N ILE A 225 -13.28 10.47 -2.45
CA ILE A 225 -13.30 11.95 -2.59
C ILE A 225 -14.39 12.40 -3.55
N ASP A 226 -14.56 11.70 -4.68
CA ASP A 226 -15.60 11.97 -5.68
C ASP A 226 -17.03 11.77 -5.10
N ALA A 227 -17.21 10.73 -4.29
CA ALA A 227 -18.46 10.46 -3.55
C ALA A 227 -18.69 11.38 -2.32
N GLY A 228 -17.82 12.38 -2.09
CA GLY A 228 -17.96 13.32 -0.98
C GLY A 228 -17.45 12.80 0.38
N PHE A 229 -16.72 11.69 0.40
CA PHE A 229 -16.00 11.23 1.59
C PHE A 229 -14.67 11.99 1.77
N GLY A 230 -14.10 11.85 2.97
CA GLY A 230 -12.88 12.53 3.36
C GLY A 230 -13.10 13.93 3.92
N SER A 231 -12.00 14.64 4.18
CA SER A 231 -12.03 16.01 4.72
C SER A 231 -11.51 16.99 3.68
N SER A 232 -11.99 18.23 3.70
CA SER A 232 -11.56 19.27 2.75
C SER A 232 -10.04 19.46 2.72
N LYS A 233 -9.37 19.43 3.88
CA LYS A 233 -7.91 19.51 4.00
C LYS A 233 -7.22 18.34 3.28
N TRP A 234 -7.57 17.10 3.63
CA TRP A 234 -6.96 15.91 3.03
C TRP A 234 -7.24 15.81 1.53
N ASN A 235 -8.46 16.13 1.11
CA ASN A 235 -8.86 16.11 -0.30
C ASN A 235 -8.04 17.14 -1.12
N ARG A 236 -7.73 18.31 -0.54
CA ARG A 236 -6.84 19.31 -1.16
C ARG A 236 -5.40 18.81 -1.27
N LEU A 237 -4.83 18.27 -0.20
CA LEU A 237 -3.46 17.73 -0.21
C LEU A 237 -3.31 16.61 -1.23
N PHE A 238 -4.29 15.71 -1.29
CA PHE A 238 -4.32 14.60 -2.24
C PHE A 238 -4.36 15.07 -3.68
N ARG A 239 -5.25 16.03 -4.01
CA ARG A 239 -5.33 16.62 -5.35
C ARG A 239 -4.01 17.27 -5.74
N ASN A 240 -3.46 18.13 -4.88
CA ASN A 240 -2.19 18.82 -5.12
C ASN A 240 -1.05 17.83 -5.41
N TYR A 241 -0.94 16.76 -4.61
CA TYR A 241 0.09 15.74 -4.84
C TYR A 241 -0.10 15.04 -6.19
N CYS A 242 -1.32 14.58 -6.48
CA CYS A 242 -1.60 13.90 -7.74
C CYS A 242 -1.35 14.81 -8.94
N ASP A 243 -1.66 16.10 -8.86
CA ASP A 243 -1.45 17.05 -9.96
C ASP A 243 0.01 17.37 -10.24
N LEU A 244 0.88 17.21 -9.23
CA LEU A 244 2.33 17.42 -9.36
C LEU A 244 3.13 16.11 -9.49
N CYS A 245 2.46 14.96 -9.48
CA CYS A 245 3.12 13.67 -9.51
C CYS A 245 3.61 13.37 -10.94
N PRO A 246 4.93 13.29 -11.20
CA PRO A 246 5.44 13.02 -12.55
C PRO A 246 5.01 11.65 -13.09
N LEU A 247 4.81 10.68 -12.20
CA LEU A 247 4.28 9.37 -12.56
C LEU A 247 2.88 9.48 -13.17
N LYS A 248 2.12 10.54 -12.84
CA LYS A 248 0.83 10.83 -13.47
C LYS A 248 0.90 11.06 -14.98
N HIS A 249 2.07 11.39 -15.49
CA HIS A 249 2.26 11.76 -16.88
C HIS A 249 3.06 10.71 -17.68
N PHE A 250 3.68 9.74 -17.03
CA PHE A 250 4.63 8.80 -17.66
C PHE A 250 4.28 7.32 -17.41
N TRP A 251 2.99 6.98 -17.35
CA TRP A 251 2.47 5.69 -16.88
C TRP A 251 3.24 4.43 -17.32
N LEU A 252 3.73 3.67 -16.33
CA LEU A 252 4.68 2.56 -16.51
C LEU A 252 4.03 1.17 -16.65
N ASP A 253 2.72 1.07 -16.89
CA ASP A 253 1.96 -0.20 -16.94
C ASP A 253 2.20 -1.14 -15.74
N ARG A 254 2.57 -0.55 -14.61
CA ARG A 254 2.90 -1.18 -13.33
C ARG A 254 2.32 -0.35 -12.20
N SER A 255 1.90 -1.02 -11.14
CA SER A 255 1.36 -0.32 -9.97
C SER A 255 2.44 0.44 -9.23
N MET A 256 2.05 1.49 -8.49
CA MET A 256 3.00 2.23 -7.64
C MET A 256 3.72 1.33 -6.63
N GLY A 257 3.03 0.31 -6.11
CA GLY A 257 3.60 -0.64 -5.18
C GLY A 257 4.64 -1.55 -5.81
N ALA A 258 4.43 -1.99 -7.05
CA ALA A 258 5.40 -2.77 -7.81
C ALA A 258 6.73 -2.02 -7.97
N LEU A 259 6.65 -0.75 -8.41
CA LEU A 259 7.81 0.11 -8.58
C LEU A 259 8.51 0.40 -7.25
N GLY A 260 7.76 0.76 -6.21
CA GLY A 260 8.30 1.02 -4.88
C GLY A 260 9.04 -0.19 -4.30
N ASN A 261 8.48 -1.40 -4.46
CA ASN A 261 9.12 -2.64 -4.01
C ASN A 261 10.44 -2.91 -4.74
N ARG A 262 10.50 -2.71 -6.07
CA ARG A 262 11.75 -2.89 -6.83
C ARG A 262 12.84 -1.92 -6.38
N ILE A 263 12.46 -0.66 -6.13
CA ILE A 263 13.39 0.36 -5.63
C ILE A 263 13.91 -0.02 -4.24
N LEU A 264 13.01 -0.38 -3.31
CA LEU A 264 13.41 -0.83 -1.97
C LEU A 264 14.30 -2.08 -2.01
N HIS A 265 13.99 -3.04 -2.88
CA HIS A 265 14.80 -4.23 -3.07
C HIS A 265 16.23 -3.90 -3.50
N ARG A 266 16.39 -2.96 -4.45
CA ARG A 266 17.72 -2.49 -4.87
C ARG A 266 18.42 -1.69 -3.78
N MET A 267 17.72 -0.78 -3.11
CA MET A 267 18.25 0.01 -1.99
C MET A 267 18.82 -0.88 -0.89
N GLY A 268 18.08 -1.94 -0.51
CA GLY A 268 18.54 -2.92 0.48
C GLY A 268 19.86 -3.59 0.09
N ARG A 269 20.02 -3.97 -1.18
CA ARG A 269 21.30 -4.52 -1.70
C ARG A 269 22.42 -3.49 -1.74
N ALA A 270 22.09 -2.22 -1.95
CA ALA A 270 23.03 -1.10 -2.04
C ALA A 270 23.42 -0.51 -0.66
N GLY A 271 22.92 -1.07 0.44
CA GLY A 271 23.14 -0.55 1.79
C GLY A 271 22.50 0.83 2.02
N VAL A 272 21.41 1.13 1.28
CA VAL A 272 20.67 2.39 1.36
C VAL A 272 19.36 2.14 2.12
N ARG A 273 19.02 3.04 3.04
CA ARG A 273 17.88 2.91 3.95
C ARG A 273 16.81 3.97 3.68
N GLU A 274 15.57 3.65 3.99
CA GLU A 274 14.42 4.57 3.92
C GLU A 274 13.92 4.87 5.33
N ASN A 275 13.89 6.15 5.69
CA ASN A 275 13.22 6.65 6.88
C ASN A 275 11.97 7.43 6.49
N VAL A 276 10.86 7.12 7.15
CA VAL A 276 9.56 7.73 6.93
C VAL A 276 9.26 8.72 8.05
N ARG A 277 8.80 9.90 7.65
CA ARG A 277 8.28 10.93 8.55
C ARG A 277 6.97 11.49 8.00
N MET A 278 6.23 12.17 8.86
CA MET A 278 4.94 12.74 8.52
C MET A 278 4.96 14.24 8.82
N GLU A 279 4.92 15.05 7.76
CA GLU A 279 4.67 16.49 7.83
C GLU A 279 3.23 16.76 7.36
N ASP A 280 3.04 17.59 6.32
CA ASP A 280 1.77 17.66 5.58
C ASP A 280 1.57 16.45 4.65
N TYR A 281 2.66 15.77 4.30
CA TYR A 281 2.71 14.59 3.44
C TYR A 281 3.48 13.47 4.14
N ILE A 282 3.29 12.23 3.67
CA ILE A 282 4.23 11.15 3.98
C ILE A 282 5.53 11.51 3.27
N THR A 283 6.59 11.71 4.04
CA THR A 283 7.90 12.10 3.52
C THR A 283 8.89 10.97 3.77
N VAL A 284 9.65 10.64 2.73
CA VAL A 284 10.72 9.65 2.78
C VAL A 284 12.05 10.37 2.65
N ASP A 285 12.93 10.14 3.63
CA ASP A 285 14.35 10.46 3.52
C ASP A 285 15.11 9.17 3.19
N ILE A 286 15.87 9.20 2.09
CA ILE A 286 16.74 8.11 1.66
C ILE A 286 18.15 8.39 2.18
N ILE A 287 18.71 7.43 2.90
CA ILE A 287 19.97 7.56 3.64
C ILE A 287 20.98 6.55 3.12
N SER A 288 22.17 7.02 2.74
CA SER A 288 23.33 6.18 2.40
C SER A 288 24.45 6.45 3.39
N GLY A 289 24.79 5.44 4.20
CA GLY A 289 25.66 5.66 5.38
C GLY A 289 24.94 6.54 6.41
N ASP A 290 25.53 7.71 6.67
CA ASP A 290 25.00 8.74 7.58
C ASP A 290 24.44 9.97 6.84
N GLU A 291 24.52 9.99 5.51
CA GLU A 291 24.10 11.12 4.69
C GLU A 291 22.71 10.90 4.08
N ARG A 292 21.88 11.95 4.14
CA ARG A 292 20.62 12.00 3.37
C ARG A 292 20.93 12.31 1.91
N VAL A 293 20.75 11.32 1.04
CA VAL A 293 21.04 11.43 -0.41
C VAL A 293 19.83 11.80 -1.25
N ALA A 294 18.62 11.58 -0.75
CA ALA A 294 17.39 11.94 -1.46
C ALA A 294 16.21 12.15 -0.50
N CYS A 295 15.19 12.88 -0.97
CA CYS A 295 13.96 13.14 -0.25
C CYS A 295 12.77 13.12 -1.22
N GLY A 296 11.66 12.51 -0.81
CA GLY A 296 10.44 12.44 -1.63
C GLY A 296 9.18 12.50 -0.78
N ILE A 297 8.07 12.84 -1.41
CA ILE A 297 6.76 12.98 -0.76
C ILE A 297 5.70 12.09 -1.40
N GLY A 298 4.71 11.70 -0.59
CA GLY A 298 3.59 10.83 -0.94
C GLY A 298 2.34 11.14 -0.09
N THR A 299 1.19 10.58 -0.46
CA THR A 299 -0.09 10.85 0.25
C THR A 299 -0.72 9.64 0.91
N LEU A 300 -0.56 8.43 0.37
CA LEU A 300 -1.16 7.22 0.94
C LEU A 300 -0.16 6.19 1.45
N CYS A 301 1.03 6.11 0.86
CA CYS A 301 2.06 5.20 1.34
C CYS A 301 3.45 5.69 0.97
N SER A 302 4.46 5.22 1.69
CA SER A 302 5.84 5.65 1.47
C SER A 302 6.38 5.19 0.11
N PHE A 303 5.89 4.11 -0.51
CA PHE A 303 6.29 3.76 -1.89
C PHE A 303 6.11 4.89 -2.89
N SER A 304 5.00 5.63 -2.81
CA SER A 304 4.80 6.80 -3.67
C SER A 304 5.84 7.90 -3.43
N ALA A 305 6.28 8.05 -2.18
CA ALA A 305 7.35 8.95 -1.78
C ALA A 305 8.73 8.44 -2.21
N THR A 306 9.01 7.14 -2.12
CA THR A 306 10.26 6.51 -2.58
C THR A 306 10.43 6.66 -4.09
N VAL A 307 9.38 6.37 -4.88
CA VAL A 307 9.44 6.57 -6.34
C VAL A 307 9.55 8.06 -6.66
N ASN A 308 8.87 8.93 -5.91
CA ASN A 308 9.02 10.38 -6.06
C ASN A 308 10.46 10.86 -5.78
N ALA A 309 11.10 10.35 -4.73
CA ALA A 309 12.48 10.66 -4.38
C ALA A 309 13.43 10.25 -5.50
N LEU A 310 13.27 9.03 -6.04
CA LEU A 310 14.07 8.53 -7.15
C LEU A 310 13.98 9.41 -8.39
N LEU A 311 12.78 9.87 -8.74
CA LEU A 311 12.55 10.71 -9.93
C LEU A 311 13.06 12.14 -9.78
N ARG A 312 13.34 12.61 -8.56
CA ARG A 312 13.74 13.99 -8.26
C ARG A 312 15.19 14.13 -7.82
N SER A 313 15.90 13.03 -7.66
CA SER A 313 17.25 13.00 -7.10
C SER A 313 18.22 12.29 -8.05
N ASP A 314 19.51 12.33 -7.73
CA ASP A 314 20.50 11.53 -8.44
C ASP A 314 20.26 10.04 -8.13
N ALA A 315 19.70 9.33 -9.11
CA ALA A 315 19.39 7.91 -9.00
C ALA A 315 20.63 7.04 -8.72
N SER A 316 21.84 7.50 -9.08
CA SER A 316 23.08 6.76 -8.81
C SER A 316 23.39 6.66 -7.32
N LEU A 317 22.98 7.65 -6.51
CA LEU A 317 23.19 7.64 -5.06
C LEU A 317 22.21 6.70 -4.33
N ILE A 318 21.04 6.47 -4.93
CA ILE A 318 19.97 5.63 -4.38
C ILE A 318 20.15 4.17 -4.82
N LEU A 319 20.30 3.95 -6.13
CA LEU A 319 20.33 2.62 -6.73
C LEU A 319 21.75 2.05 -6.80
N LYS A 320 22.79 2.90 -6.73
CA LYS A 320 24.21 2.54 -6.87
C LYS A 320 24.43 1.53 -7.99
N PRO A 321 24.08 1.86 -9.25
CA PRO A 321 24.08 0.87 -10.34
C PRO A 321 25.46 0.25 -10.55
N ASP A 322 25.48 -1.05 -10.75
CA ASP A 322 26.70 -1.80 -11.08
C ASP A 322 26.91 -1.86 -12.60
N PRO A 323 28.15 -2.11 -13.07
CA PRO A 323 28.39 -2.43 -14.48
C PRO A 323 27.44 -3.51 -15.00
N ALA A 324 26.97 -3.34 -16.24
CA ALA A 324 26.05 -4.28 -16.85
C ALA A 324 26.77 -5.60 -17.17
N GLU A 325 26.19 -6.70 -16.69
CA GLU A 325 26.70 -8.04 -16.98
C GLU A 325 26.71 -8.29 -18.49
N GLY A 326 27.82 -8.81 -19.02
CA GLY A 326 28.00 -9.09 -20.45
C GLY A 326 28.26 -7.85 -21.33
N PHE A 327 28.35 -6.65 -20.75
CA PHE A 327 28.74 -5.47 -21.53
C PHE A 327 30.24 -5.54 -21.88
N PRO A 328 30.64 -5.26 -23.13
CA PRO A 328 32.04 -5.34 -23.56
C PRO A 328 32.81 -4.14 -23.00
N TYR A 329 33.23 -4.23 -21.74
CA TYR A 329 34.17 -3.29 -21.15
C TYR A 329 35.57 -3.53 -21.73
N PRO A 330 36.30 -2.47 -22.12
CA PRO A 330 37.69 -2.62 -22.52
C PRO A 330 38.46 -3.32 -21.40
N GLN A 331 39.19 -4.39 -21.73
CA GLN A 331 40.12 -5.00 -20.79
C GLN A 331 41.16 -3.94 -20.41
N ARG A 332 41.18 -3.55 -19.13
CA ARG A 332 42.22 -2.70 -18.57
C ARG A 332 43.43 -3.54 -18.20
#